data_AF-A0A536PQV4-F1
#
_entry.id   AF-A0A536PQV4-F1
#
_cell.length_a   1.000
_cell.length_b   1.000
_cell.length_c   1.000
_cell.angle_alpha   90.00
_cell.angle_beta   90.00
_cell.angle_gamma   90.00
#
_symmetry.space_group_name_H-M   'P 1'
#
loop_
_entity.id
_entity.type
_entity.pdbx_description
1 polymer ?
#
loop_
_entity_poly.entity_id
_entity_poly.type
_entity_poly.pdbx_seq_one_letter_code
_entity_poly.pdbx_strand_id
1 'polypeptide(L)'
;MIPRLLTEPGAFRVFWAGQTISLLGDQVTLIAVPLVAVQLLHAGPSAMGYLTAAGWLPYLLFALHAGAWVDRRRRRRRVMIAADLGRALVLASVAAAYALGALTLAQLFVVAILAGTLSVFFNVSTSALFVSMVPRESYPQGYSLLNGSRAFAFVSGPALGGFLVQVFSGPVALLVDAASFLLSAFSMTRIGPQEPPPAP
;
A
#
# COMPACT_ATOMS: atom_id res chain seq x y z
N MET A 1 -23.39 -13.96 8.74
CA MET A 1 -23.94 -12.62 9.09
C MET A 1 -23.06 -11.57 8.46
N ILE A 2 -23.60 -10.69 7.61
CA ILE A 2 -22.84 -9.57 7.03
C ILE A 2 -22.59 -8.54 8.15
N PRO A 3 -21.35 -8.07 8.36
CA PRO A 3 -21.01 -7.08 9.39
C PRO A 3 -21.81 -5.78 9.26
N ARG A 4 -22.27 -5.24 10.40
CA ARG A 4 -23.04 -3.97 10.44
C ARG A 4 -22.26 -2.79 9.81
N LEU A 5 -20.94 -2.82 9.96
CA LEU A 5 -20.02 -1.85 9.36
C LEU A 5 -20.02 -1.81 7.82
N LEU A 6 -20.52 -2.86 7.15
CA LEU A 6 -20.66 -2.90 5.68
C LEU A 6 -22.08 -2.58 5.21
N THR A 7 -23.09 -2.82 6.06
CA THR A 7 -24.48 -2.55 5.72
C THR A 7 -24.84 -1.08 5.86
N GLU A 8 -24.27 -0.37 6.83
CA GLU A 8 -24.51 1.07 6.98
C GLU A 8 -23.59 1.90 6.06
N PRO A 9 -24.12 2.90 5.33
CA PRO A 9 -23.30 3.83 4.58
C PRO A 9 -22.46 4.66 5.56
N GLY A 10 -21.16 4.35 5.65
CA GLY A 10 -20.24 5.01 6.55
C GLY A 10 -18.82 5.12 6.00
N ALA A 11 -18.04 6.03 6.59
CA ALA A 11 -16.65 6.28 6.22
C ALA A 11 -15.80 4.99 6.23
N PHE A 12 -16.07 4.07 7.17
CA PHE A 12 -15.37 2.80 7.25
C PHE A 12 -15.57 1.91 6.01
N ARG A 13 -16.78 1.83 5.45
CA ARG A 13 -17.05 0.98 4.28
C ARG A 13 -16.28 1.44 3.04
N VAL A 14 -16.28 2.76 2.80
CA VAL A 14 -15.54 3.37 1.69
C VAL A 14 -14.05 3.16 1.86
N PHE A 15 -13.54 3.40 3.07
CA PHE A 15 -12.15 3.15 3.43
C PHE A 15 -11.76 1.67 3.25
N TRP A 16 -12.56 0.75 3.77
CA TRP A 16 -12.31 -0.69 3.71
C TRP A 16 -12.28 -1.21 2.27
N ALA A 17 -13.19 -0.75 1.42
CA ALA A 17 -13.22 -1.13 0.00
C ALA A 17 -11.96 -0.65 -0.73
N GLY A 18 -11.60 0.63 -0.57
CA GLY A 18 -10.37 1.19 -1.16
C GLY A 18 -9.12 0.47 -0.66
N GLN A 19 -9.05 0.21 0.63
CA GLN A 19 -7.92 -0.49 1.24
C GLN A 19 -7.81 -1.94 0.80
N THR A 20 -8.93 -2.63 0.59
CA THR A 20 -8.91 -4.03 0.11
C THR A 20 -8.34 -4.11 -1.30
N ILE A 21 -8.69 -3.15 -2.17
CA ILE A 21 -8.15 -3.08 -3.54
C ILE A 21 -6.65 -2.74 -3.50
N SER A 22 -6.25 -1.79 -2.65
CA SER A 22 -4.85 -1.42 -2.43
C SER A 22 -4.01 -2.60 -1.93
N LEU A 23 -4.54 -3.39 -1.00
CA LEU A 23 -3.87 -4.61 -0.50
C LEU A 23 -3.67 -5.67 -1.59
N LEU A 24 -4.61 -5.80 -2.54
CA LEU A 24 -4.43 -6.69 -3.68
C LEU A 24 -3.37 -6.16 -4.64
N GLY A 25 -3.37 -4.85 -4.90
CA GLY A 25 -2.34 -4.18 -5.68
C GLY A 25 -0.93 -4.36 -5.08
N ASP A 26 -0.79 -4.21 -3.76
CA ASP A 26 0.47 -4.43 -3.03
C ASP A 26 1.08 -5.80 -3.34
N GLN A 27 0.24 -6.83 -3.46
CA GLN A 27 0.67 -8.19 -3.79
C GLN A 27 1.12 -8.32 -5.24
N VAL A 28 0.52 -7.56 -6.16
CA VAL A 28 1.01 -7.46 -7.54
C VAL A 28 2.41 -6.87 -7.53
N THR A 29 2.66 -5.78 -6.82
CA THR A 29 3.99 -5.15 -6.71
C THR A 29 5.02 -6.08 -6.07
N LEU A 30 4.62 -6.82 -5.03
CA LEU A 30 5.48 -7.79 -4.36
C LEU A 30 6.02 -8.86 -5.31
N ILE A 31 5.25 -9.23 -6.34
CA ILE A 31 5.65 -10.21 -7.35
C ILE A 31 6.31 -9.54 -8.57
N ALA A 32 5.73 -8.43 -9.03
CA ALA A 32 6.15 -7.76 -10.25
C ALA A 32 7.55 -7.13 -10.12
N VAL A 33 7.89 -6.51 -8.99
CA VAL A 33 9.22 -5.89 -8.80
C VAL A 33 10.35 -6.94 -8.91
N PRO A 34 10.31 -8.07 -8.17
CA PRO A 34 11.24 -9.18 -8.35
C PRO A 34 11.31 -9.71 -9.79
N LEU A 35 10.16 -9.91 -10.45
CA LEU A 35 10.13 -10.45 -11.81
C LEU A 35 10.72 -9.47 -12.82
N VAL A 36 10.46 -8.17 -12.69
CA VAL A 36 11.12 -7.13 -13.49
C VAL A 36 12.63 -7.18 -13.30
N ALA A 37 13.11 -7.28 -12.05
CA ALA A 37 14.54 -7.34 -11.76
C ALA A 37 15.21 -8.55 -12.43
N VAL A 38 14.60 -9.73 -12.37
CA VAL A 38 15.17 -10.95 -12.96
C VAL A 38 15.01 -10.97 -14.49
N GLN A 39 13.80 -10.74 -14.99
CA GLN A 39 13.46 -10.95 -16.40
C GLN A 39 13.97 -9.84 -17.32
N LEU A 40 13.94 -8.59 -16.85
CA LEU A 40 14.31 -7.43 -17.67
C LEU A 40 15.74 -6.95 -17.38
N LEU A 41 16.21 -7.09 -16.14
CA LEU A 41 17.50 -6.57 -15.69
C LEU A 41 18.52 -7.67 -15.38
N HIS A 42 18.16 -8.95 -15.57
CA HIS A 42 19.04 -10.11 -15.35
C HIS A 42 19.67 -10.12 -13.95
N ALA A 43 18.91 -9.66 -12.94
CA ALA A 43 19.38 -9.55 -11.56
C ALA A 43 19.72 -10.93 -10.98
N GLY A 44 20.94 -11.07 -10.45
CA GLY A 44 21.38 -12.29 -9.78
C GLY A 44 20.82 -12.45 -8.36
N PRO A 45 21.07 -13.60 -7.70
CA PRO A 45 20.52 -13.92 -6.38
C PRO A 45 20.84 -12.90 -5.28
N SER A 46 22.05 -12.33 -5.27
CA SER A 46 22.47 -11.32 -4.30
C SER A 46 21.66 -10.04 -4.42
N ALA A 47 21.44 -9.56 -5.66
CA ALA A 47 20.62 -8.40 -5.93
C ALA A 47 19.17 -8.58 -5.45
N MET A 48 18.61 -9.78 -5.61
CA MET A 48 17.26 -10.11 -5.12
C MET A 48 17.17 -10.09 -3.59
N GLY A 49 18.21 -10.60 -2.91
CA GLY A 49 18.33 -10.51 -1.45
C GLY A 49 18.37 -9.06 -0.97
N TYR A 50 19.19 -8.22 -1.62
CA TYR A 50 19.25 -6.80 -1.31
C TYR A 50 17.93 -6.08 -1.62
N LEU A 51 17.24 -6.45 -2.70
CA LEU A 51 15.99 -5.78 -3.11
C LEU A 51 14.88 -6.07 -2.11
N THR A 52 14.82 -7.31 -1.63
CA THR A 52 13.95 -7.70 -0.52
C THR A 52 14.29 -6.90 0.73
N ALA A 53 15.58 -6.86 1.12
CA ALA A 53 16.00 -6.09 2.28
C ALA A 53 15.64 -4.60 2.16
N ALA A 54 15.82 -4.01 0.98
CA ALA A 54 15.49 -2.61 0.69
C ALA A 54 14.00 -2.30 0.86
N GLY A 55 13.11 -3.25 0.56
CA GLY A 55 11.66 -3.09 0.80
C GLY A 55 11.27 -3.13 2.29
N TRP A 56 11.99 -3.90 3.12
CA TRP A 56 11.74 -4.01 4.56
C TRP A 56 12.48 -2.96 5.40
N LEU A 57 13.61 -2.45 4.89
CA LEU A 57 14.45 -1.47 5.56
C LEU A 57 13.66 -0.26 6.12
N PRO A 58 12.69 0.33 5.38
CA PRO A 58 11.91 1.43 5.91
C PRO A 58 11.08 1.08 7.14
N TYR A 59 10.53 -0.14 7.23
CA TYR A 59 9.80 -0.57 8.42
C TYR A 59 10.72 -0.64 9.64
N LEU A 60 11.95 -1.14 9.46
CA LEU A 60 12.91 -1.24 10.54
C LEU A 60 13.37 0.14 11.04
N LEU A 61 13.59 1.08 10.12
CA LEU A 61 14.12 2.41 10.46
C LEU A 61 13.02 3.38 10.93
N PHE A 62 11.86 3.34 10.29
CA PHE A 62 10.86 4.40 10.41
C PHE A 62 9.60 4.00 11.14
N ALA A 63 9.31 2.73 11.44
CA ALA A 63 8.03 2.36 12.07
C ALA A 63 7.79 3.10 13.40
N LEU A 64 8.79 3.15 14.28
CA LEU A 64 8.69 3.85 15.57
C LEU A 64 8.61 5.37 15.40
N HIS A 65 9.48 5.93 14.56
CA HIS A 65 9.55 7.37 14.30
C HIS A 65 8.28 7.90 13.62
N ALA A 66 7.77 7.16 12.64
CA ALA A 66 6.52 7.45 11.97
C ALA A 66 5.34 7.37 12.94
N GLY A 67 5.32 6.37 13.84
CA GLY A 67 4.37 6.27 14.96
C GLY A 67 4.27 7.56 15.76
N ALA A 68 5.39 7.95 16.38
CA ALA A 68 5.45 9.15 17.21
C ALA A 68 5.11 10.43 16.42
N TRP A 69 5.48 10.50 15.14
CA TRP A 69 5.17 11.65 14.28
C TRP A 69 3.69 11.74 13.90
N VAL A 70 3.05 10.60 13.59
CA VAL A 70 1.62 10.53 13.22
C VAL A 70 0.73 10.81 14.44
N ASP A 71 1.12 10.33 15.62
CA ASP A 71 0.34 10.53 16.85
C ASP A 71 0.14 12.01 17.17
N ARG A 72 1.16 12.83 16.91
CA ARG A 72 1.15 14.28 17.11
C ARG A 72 0.40 15.08 16.03
N ARG A 73 0.01 14.45 14.92
CA ARG A 73 -0.61 15.13 13.77
C ARG A 73 -2.14 15.03 13.81
N ARG A 74 -2.79 16.17 13.57
CA ARG A 74 -4.27 16.30 13.42
C ARG A 74 -4.82 15.95 12.02
N ARG A 75 -3.97 15.46 11.11
CA ARG A 75 -4.29 15.36 9.67
C ARG A 75 -3.81 14.03 9.08
N ARG A 76 -4.13 12.92 9.75
CA ARG A 76 -3.69 11.56 9.41
C ARG A 76 -4.19 11.14 8.04
N ARG A 77 -5.43 11.52 7.69
CA ARG A 77 -6.00 11.28 6.36
C ARG A 77 -5.15 11.89 5.23
N ARG A 78 -4.59 13.10 5.42
CA ARG A 78 -3.75 13.74 4.39
C ARG A 78 -2.42 13.01 4.20
N VAL A 79 -1.86 12.46 5.27
CA VAL A 79 -0.64 11.64 5.21
C VAL A 79 -0.89 10.40 4.37
N MET A 80 -2.02 9.72 4.57
CA MET A 80 -2.37 8.53 3.80
C MET A 80 -2.59 8.84 2.31
N ILE A 81 -3.32 9.91 1.99
CA ILE A 81 -3.50 10.36 0.59
C ILE A 81 -2.15 10.68 -0.05
N ALA A 82 -1.27 11.42 0.64
CA ALA A 82 0.05 11.74 0.13
C ALA A 82 0.92 10.49 -0.07
N ALA A 83 0.81 9.51 0.84
CA ALA A 83 1.50 8.23 0.74
C ALA A 83 1.03 7.44 -0.49
N ASP A 84 -0.27 7.29 -0.69
CA ASP A 84 -0.83 6.59 -1.87
C ASP A 84 -0.44 7.27 -3.18
N LEU A 85 -0.54 8.61 -3.27
CA LEU A 85 -0.11 9.36 -4.44
C LEU A 85 1.39 9.18 -4.71
N GLY A 86 2.21 9.22 -3.66
CA GLY A 86 3.64 8.97 -3.77
C GLY A 86 3.95 7.54 -4.25
N ARG A 87 3.24 6.53 -3.73
CA ARG A 87 3.42 5.13 -4.13
C ARG A 87 3.02 4.93 -5.59
N ALA A 88 1.90 5.50 -6.00
CA ALA A 88 1.46 5.50 -7.40
C ALA A 88 2.52 6.12 -8.32
N LEU A 89 3.06 7.28 -7.95
CA LEU A 89 4.08 7.97 -8.73
C LEU A 89 5.40 7.18 -8.82
N VAL A 90 5.84 6.62 -7.69
CA VAL A 90 7.08 5.82 -7.63
C VAL A 90 6.94 4.55 -8.48
N LEU A 91 5.80 3.85 -8.44
CA LEU A 91 5.56 2.69 -9.30
C LEU A 91 5.41 3.06 -10.77
N ALA A 92 4.70 4.15 -11.08
CA ALA A 92 4.58 4.66 -12.44
C ALA A 92 5.95 5.03 -13.05
N SER A 93 6.92 5.46 -12.23
CA SER A 93 8.28 5.73 -12.69
C SER A 93 8.96 4.50 -13.29
N VAL A 94 8.66 3.29 -12.79
CA VAL A 94 9.22 2.03 -13.32
C VAL A 94 8.71 1.77 -14.73
N ALA A 95 7.39 1.91 -14.93
CA ALA A 95 6.77 1.77 -16.24
C ALA A 95 7.26 2.82 -17.24
N ALA A 96 7.40 4.08 -16.79
CA ALA A 96 7.95 5.15 -17.61
C ALA A 96 9.41 4.87 -18.02
N ALA A 97 10.27 4.48 -17.07
CA ALA A 97 11.66 4.16 -17.37
C ALA A 97 11.78 2.93 -18.29
N TYR A 98 10.91 1.93 -18.13
CA TYR A 98 10.84 0.80 -19.05
C TYR A 98 10.48 1.24 -20.48
N ALA A 99 9.44 2.06 -20.63
CA ALA A 99 9.02 2.57 -21.94
C ALA A 99 10.11 3.41 -22.63
N LEU A 100 10.93 4.11 -21.83
CA LEU A 100 12.07 4.91 -22.31
C LEU A 100 13.36 4.09 -22.51
N GLY A 101 13.37 2.79 -22.20
CA GLY A 101 14.57 1.95 -22.27
C GLY A 101 15.65 2.31 -21.24
N ALA A 102 15.29 3.08 -20.21
CA ALA A 102 16.20 3.60 -19.18
C ALA A 102 16.03 2.90 -17.81
N LEU A 103 15.30 1.78 -17.77
CA LEU A 103 15.06 1.04 -16.53
C LEU A 103 16.35 0.44 -16.00
N THR A 104 16.64 0.69 -14.71
CA THR A 104 17.86 0.21 -14.05
C THR A 104 17.55 -0.51 -12.73
N LEU A 105 18.47 -1.35 -12.30
CA LEU A 105 18.34 -2.05 -11.02
C LEU A 105 18.42 -1.06 -9.84
N ALA A 106 19.25 -0.02 -9.97
CA ALA A 106 19.33 1.08 -9.00
C ALA A 106 17.97 1.77 -8.80
N GLN A 107 17.22 2.01 -9.88
CA GLN A 107 15.88 2.56 -9.79
C GLN A 107 14.94 1.63 -9.02
N LEU A 108 14.99 0.31 -9.23
CA LEU A 108 14.15 -0.62 -8.47
C LEU A 108 14.46 -0.60 -6.97
N PHE A 109 15.73 -0.46 -6.58
CA PHE A 109 16.10 -0.28 -5.17
C PHE A 109 15.51 1.00 -4.58
N VAL A 110 15.64 2.12 -5.30
CA VAL A 110 15.07 3.41 -4.89
C VAL A 110 13.55 3.31 -4.76
N VAL A 111 12.90 2.68 -5.74
CA VAL A 111 11.46 2.41 -5.74
C VAL A 111 11.05 1.59 -4.53
N ALA A 112 11.77 0.50 -4.22
CA ALA A 112 11.48 -0.35 -3.07
C ALA A 112 11.58 0.42 -1.74
N ILE A 113 12.63 1.22 -1.55
CA ILE A 113 12.84 2.03 -0.34
C ILE A 113 11.77 3.11 -0.21
N LEU A 114 11.48 3.85 -1.28
CA LEU A 114 10.49 4.92 -1.27
C LEU A 114 9.08 4.37 -1.05
N ALA A 115 8.69 3.33 -1.79
CA ALA A 115 7.40 2.68 -1.63
C ALA A 115 7.24 2.09 -0.23
N GLY A 116 8.28 1.42 0.30
CA GLY A 116 8.29 0.91 1.67
C GLY A 116 8.15 2.03 2.71
N THR A 117 8.86 3.15 2.54
CA THR A 117 8.77 4.32 3.43
C THR A 117 7.36 4.89 3.45
N LEU A 118 6.77 5.12 2.27
CA LEU A 118 5.39 5.62 2.16
C LEU A 118 4.38 4.63 2.76
N SER A 119 4.60 3.33 2.59
CA SER A 119 3.77 2.27 3.18
C SER A 119 3.81 2.29 4.71
N VAL A 120 4.98 2.58 5.32
CA VAL A 120 5.08 2.74 6.78
C VAL A 120 4.20 3.89 7.26
N PHE A 121 4.31 5.07 6.63
CA PHE A 121 3.48 6.22 6.99
C PHE A 121 1.98 5.95 6.80
N PHE A 122 1.62 5.24 5.72
CA PHE A 122 0.24 4.83 5.46
C PHE A 122 -0.29 3.89 6.54
N ASN A 123 0.46 2.85 6.90
CA ASN A 123 0.04 1.82 7.86
C ASN A 123 -0.08 2.38 9.28
N VAL A 124 0.86 3.21 9.70
CA VAL A 124 0.78 3.89 11.01
C VAL A 124 -0.44 4.80 11.06
N SER A 125 -0.68 5.59 10.00
CA SER A 125 -1.84 6.49 9.91
C SER A 125 -3.17 5.73 9.87
N THR A 126 -3.20 4.54 9.27
CA THR A 126 -4.40 3.69 9.17
C THR A 126 -4.93 3.33 10.55
N SER A 127 -4.07 2.85 11.45
CA SER A 127 -4.47 2.46 12.81
C SER A 127 -5.10 3.63 13.58
N ALA A 128 -4.52 4.82 13.42
CA ALA A 128 -5.01 6.02 14.08
C ALA A 128 -6.30 6.58 13.44
N LEU A 129 -6.47 6.43 12.11
CA LEU A 129 -7.69 6.82 11.41
C LEU A 129 -8.85 5.86 11.71
N PHE A 130 -8.57 4.56 11.85
CA PHE A 130 -9.57 3.53 12.18
C PHE A 130 -10.33 3.87 13.47
N VAL A 131 -9.61 4.28 14.51
CA VAL A 131 -10.17 4.68 15.81
C VAL A 131 -11.14 5.87 15.69
N SER A 132 -10.99 6.72 14.67
CA SER A 132 -11.91 7.84 14.43
C SER A 132 -13.16 7.47 13.63
N MET A 133 -13.17 6.31 12.97
CA MET A 133 -14.23 5.88 12.05
C MET A 133 -15.13 4.79 12.61
N VAL A 134 -14.64 4.03 13.59
CA VAL A 134 -15.31 2.84 14.12
C VAL A 134 -15.62 3.06 15.61
N PRO A 135 -16.83 2.78 16.09
CA PRO A 135 -17.12 2.76 17.52
C PRO A 135 -16.32 1.66 18.24
N ARG A 136 -15.93 1.89 19.50
CA ARG A 136 -15.07 0.96 20.28
C ARG A 136 -15.66 -0.45 20.36
N GLU A 137 -16.99 -0.54 20.46
CA GLU A 137 -17.75 -1.79 20.55
C GLU A 137 -17.63 -2.63 19.28
N SER A 138 -17.34 -1.96 18.15
CA SER A 138 -17.20 -2.59 16.83
C SER A 138 -15.74 -2.82 16.41
N TYR A 139 -14.75 -2.53 17.26
CA TYR A 139 -13.33 -2.74 16.95
C TYR A 139 -13.00 -4.18 16.55
N PRO A 140 -13.44 -5.23 17.28
CA PRO A 140 -13.15 -6.60 16.87
C PRO A 140 -13.69 -6.91 15.47
N GLN A 141 -14.88 -6.40 15.14
CA GLN A 141 -15.49 -6.58 13.83
C GLN A 141 -14.73 -5.82 12.73
N GLY A 142 -14.35 -4.56 12.98
CA GLY A 142 -13.59 -3.76 12.02
C GLY A 142 -12.19 -4.33 11.75
N TYR A 143 -11.48 -4.78 12.80
CA TYR A 143 -10.20 -5.47 12.64
C TYR A 143 -10.35 -6.83 11.95
N SER A 144 -11.42 -7.57 12.23
CA SER A 144 -11.71 -8.84 11.53
C SER A 144 -11.87 -8.60 10.02
N LEU A 145 -12.60 -7.55 9.61
CA LEU A 145 -12.75 -7.17 8.21
C LEU A 145 -11.43 -6.76 7.56
N LEU A 146 -10.61 -5.94 8.21
CA LEU A 146 -9.32 -5.52 7.68
C LEU A 146 -8.34 -6.70 7.56
N ASN A 147 -8.27 -7.56 8.58
CA ASN A 147 -7.44 -8.76 8.53
C ASN A 147 -7.95 -9.78 7.52
N GLY A 148 -9.27 -9.90 7.36
CA GLY A 148 -9.88 -10.71 6.30
C GLY A 148 -9.44 -10.27 4.92
N SER A 149 -9.46 -8.95 4.64
CA SER A 149 -8.94 -8.39 3.39
C SER A 149 -7.44 -8.66 3.20
N ARG A 150 -6.62 -8.52 4.25
CA ARG A 150 -5.18 -8.86 4.18
C ARG A 150 -4.94 -10.33 3.90
N ALA A 151 -5.65 -11.21 4.59
CA ALA A 151 -5.51 -12.65 4.39
C ALA A 151 -5.96 -13.04 2.98
N PHE A 152 -7.08 -12.49 2.51
CA PHE A 152 -7.55 -12.69 1.15
C PHE A 152 -6.51 -12.22 0.12
N ALA A 153 -5.97 -11.02 0.31
CA ALA A 153 -4.92 -10.49 -0.57
C ALA A 153 -3.65 -11.36 -0.50
N PHE A 154 -3.20 -11.77 0.68
CA PHE A 154 -2.01 -12.61 0.82
C PHE A 154 -2.16 -13.97 0.12
N VAL A 155 -3.35 -14.57 0.16
CA VAL A 155 -3.62 -15.88 -0.46
C VAL A 155 -3.81 -15.76 -1.97
N SER A 156 -4.60 -14.78 -2.42
CA SER A 156 -4.96 -14.64 -3.86
C SER A 156 -3.98 -13.77 -4.65
N GLY A 157 -3.32 -12.84 -3.97
CA GLY A 157 -2.48 -11.81 -4.55
C GLY A 157 -1.28 -12.33 -5.32
N PRO A 158 -0.48 -13.29 -4.81
CA PRO A 158 0.64 -13.84 -5.58
C PRO A 158 0.22 -14.47 -6.91
N ALA A 159 -0.91 -15.20 -6.93
CA ALA A 159 -1.46 -15.79 -8.14
C ALA A 159 -1.94 -14.70 -9.12
N LEU A 160 -2.66 -13.69 -8.63
CA LEU A 160 -3.10 -12.55 -9.43
C LEU A 160 -1.91 -11.75 -9.98
N GLY A 161 -0.90 -11.48 -9.16
CA GLY A 161 0.31 -10.76 -9.53
C GLY A 161 1.11 -11.50 -10.60
N GLY A 162 1.35 -12.81 -10.40
CA GLY A 162 2.01 -13.64 -11.39
C GLY A 162 1.26 -13.68 -12.72
N PHE A 163 -0.06 -13.85 -12.68
CA PHE A 163 -0.92 -13.82 -13.87
C PHE A 163 -0.86 -12.47 -14.60
N LEU A 164 -0.95 -11.35 -13.88
CA LEU A 164 -0.86 -10.02 -14.47
C LEU A 164 0.50 -9.77 -15.13
N VAL A 165 1.59 -10.17 -14.49
CA VAL A 165 2.93 -10.06 -15.06
C VAL A 165 3.08 -10.92 -16.30
N GLN A 166 2.52 -12.13 -16.28
CA GLN A 166 2.56 -13.06 -17.42
C GLN A 166 1.81 -12.50 -18.64
N VAL A 167 0.64 -11.88 -18.43
CA VAL A 167 -0.21 -11.36 -19.53
C VAL A 167 0.24 -9.98 -20.01
N PHE A 168 0.59 -9.08 -19.09
CA PHE A 168 0.80 -7.66 -19.40
C PHE A 168 2.25 -7.18 -19.30
N SER A 169 3.20 -8.04 -18.89
CA SER A 169 4.57 -7.70 -18.46
C SER A 169 4.66 -7.03 -17.07
N GLY A 170 5.82 -7.16 -16.44
CA GLY A 170 6.08 -6.64 -15.09
C GLY A 170 5.80 -5.15 -14.91
N PRO A 171 6.31 -4.27 -15.78
CA PRO A 171 6.09 -2.82 -15.63
C PRO A 171 4.63 -2.39 -15.78
N VAL A 172 3.84 -3.07 -16.63
CA VAL A 172 2.40 -2.79 -16.77
C VAL A 172 1.62 -3.33 -15.56
N ALA A 173 2.01 -4.48 -15.00
CA ALA A 173 1.43 -4.98 -13.76
C ALA A 173 1.64 -3.98 -12.60
N LEU A 174 2.78 -3.28 -12.53
CA LEU A 174 3.01 -2.20 -11.56
C LEU A 174 2.10 -0.99 -11.76
N LEU A 175 1.64 -0.71 -12.98
CA LEU A 175 0.64 0.34 -13.22
C LEU A 175 -0.75 -0.04 -12.69
N VAL A 176 -1.09 -1.34 -12.68
CA VAL A 176 -2.32 -1.83 -12.05
C VAL A 176 -2.30 -1.53 -10.55
N ASP A 177 -1.17 -1.74 -9.88
CA ASP A 177 -1.02 -1.36 -8.48
C ASP A 177 -1.01 0.17 -8.29
N ALA A 178 -0.34 0.92 -9.17
CA ALA A 178 -0.38 2.39 -9.12
C ALA A 178 -1.83 2.92 -9.19
N ALA A 179 -2.67 2.33 -10.05
CA ALA A 179 -4.10 2.66 -10.11
C ALA A 179 -4.87 2.26 -8.84
N SER A 180 -4.46 1.16 -8.19
CA SER A 180 -5.00 0.73 -6.90
C SER A 180 -4.79 1.79 -5.81
N PHE A 181 -3.59 2.39 -5.73
CA PHE A 181 -3.30 3.49 -4.81
C PHE A 181 -4.09 4.74 -5.13
N LEU A 182 -4.25 5.10 -6.41
CA LEU A 182 -5.08 6.26 -6.79
C LEU A 182 -6.54 6.07 -6.37
N LEU A 183 -7.07 4.85 -6.51
CA LEU A 183 -8.43 4.53 -6.07
C LEU A 183 -8.55 4.59 -4.54
N SER A 184 -7.54 4.09 -3.82
CA SER A 184 -7.46 4.23 -2.36
C SER A 184 -7.45 5.71 -1.96
N ALA A 185 -6.53 6.51 -2.50
CA ALA A 185 -6.45 7.95 -2.26
C ALA A 185 -7.78 8.65 -2.56
N PHE A 186 -8.42 8.34 -3.68
CA PHE A 186 -9.73 8.87 -4.04
C PHE A 186 -10.80 8.49 -3.01
N SER A 187 -10.86 7.23 -2.59
CA SER A 187 -11.79 6.77 -1.55
C SER A 187 -11.60 7.54 -0.24
N MET A 188 -10.36 7.89 0.10
CA MET A 188 -10.02 8.68 1.28
C MET A 188 -10.41 10.16 1.16
N THR A 189 -10.53 10.72 -0.05
CA THR A 189 -11.07 12.07 -0.22
C THR A 189 -12.56 12.13 0.06
N ARG A 190 -13.28 11.02 -0.14
CA ARG A 190 -14.74 10.91 0.01
C ARG A 190 -15.17 10.71 1.47
N ILE A 191 -14.23 10.42 2.38
CA ILE A 191 -14.49 10.27 3.81
C ILE A 191 -14.10 11.56 4.56
N GLY A 192 -14.96 11.98 5.49
CA GLY A 192 -14.75 13.13 6.38
C GLY A 192 -14.84 12.77 7.85
N PRO A 193 -14.02 11.82 8.38
CA PRO A 193 -14.06 11.48 9.80
C PRO A 193 -13.60 12.67 10.64
N GLN A 194 -14.29 12.91 11.77
CA GLN A 194 -13.81 13.85 12.78
C GLN A 194 -12.62 13.22 13.49
N GLU A 195 -11.40 13.59 13.07
CA GLU A 195 -10.17 13.12 13.71
C GLU A 195 -10.11 13.66 15.16
N PRO A 196 -9.98 12.79 16.19
CA PRO A 196 -9.86 13.25 17.56
C PRO A 196 -8.61 14.11 17.75
N PRO A 197 -8.61 15.07 18.71
CA PRO A 197 -7.45 15.89 19.00
C PRO A 197 -6.20 15.03 19.28
N PRO A 198 -4.98 15.51 19.00
CA PRO A 198 -3.76 14.79 19.35
C PRO A 198 -3.73 14.53 20.85
N ALA A 199 -3.21 13.37 21.26
CA ALA A 199 -2.94 13.13 22.67
C ALA A 199 -1.90 14.17 23.16
N PRO A 200 -2.07 14.75 24.38
CA PRO A 200 -1.15 15.72 24.94
C PRO A 200 0.25 15.15 25.18
#